data_AF-A0A9D5RQ32-F1
#
_entry.id   AF-A0A9D5RQ32-F1
#
_cell.length_a   1.000
_cell.length_b   1.000
_cell.length_c   1.000
_cell.angle_alpha   90.00
_cell.angle_beta   90.00
_cell.angle_gamma   90.00
#
_symmetry.space_group_name_H-M   'P 1'
#
loop_
_entity.id
_entity.type
_entity.pdbx_description
1 polymer ?
#
loop_
_entity_poly.entity_id
_entity_poly.type
_entity_poly.pdbx_seq_one_letter_code
_entity_poly.pdbx_strand_id
1 'polypeptide(L)'
;ALLPPRAAFLSVFVYLLLGAFGIPIFAGFKGGIHVLTGMTGGYLMAYPLMSFLTSFLANHFKKWKLLPLALGMVLSLILCYFIGTLWFAFISDTSFYYALTLCVFPFILFDLLKIILALSTSVVIKKVLYKSVLND
;
A
#
# COMPACT_ATOMS: atom_id res chain seq x y z
N ALA A 1 -5.71 10.05 4.38
CA ALA A 1 -6.07 8.68 4.79
C ALA A 1 -7.51 8.62 5.27
N LEU A 2 -8.24 7.61 4.84
CA LEU A 2 -9.65 7.38 5.18
C LEU A 2 -9.84 6.76 6.56
N LEU A 3 -8.92 5.86 6.95
CA LEU A 3 -8.95 5.15 8.23
C LEU A 3 -7.83 5.66 9.16
N PRO A 4 -8.01 5.61 10.49
CA PRO A 4 -6.93 5.84 11.44
C PRO A 4 -5.84 4.76 11.32
N PRO A 5 -4.60 5.00 11.80
CA PRO A 5 -3.44 4.15 11.48
C PRO A 5 -3.62 2.68 11.85
N ARG A 6 -4.20 2.39 13.03
CA ARG A 6 -4.47 1.02 13.47
C ARG A 6 -5.48 0.30 12.58
N ALA A 7 -6.57 0.98 12.20
CA ALA A 7 -7.60 0.40 11.35
C ALA A 7 -7.12 0.23 9.89
N ALA A 8 -6.28 1.16 9.40
CA ALA A 8 -5.64 1.02 8.09
C ALA A 8 -4.76 -0.24 8.04
N PHE A 9 -3.89 -0.43 9.04
CA PHE A 9 -3.06 -1.62 9.17
C PHE A 9 -3.90 -2.90 9.23
N LEU A 10 -4.88 -2.95 10.14
CA LEU A 10 -5.71 -4.15 10.34
C LEU A 10 -6.54 -4.49 9.10
N SER A 11 -7.07 -3.49 8.39
CA SER A 11 -7.82 -3.70 7.14
C SER A 11 -6.96 -4.41 6.09
N VAL A 12 -5.73 -3.91 5.87
CA VAL A 12 -4.81 -4.51 4.92
C VAL A 12 -4.25 -5.85 5.41
N PHE A 13 -4.06 -6.01 6.72
CA PHE A 13 -3.64 -7.28 7.31
C PHE A 13 -4.70 -8.38 7.14
N VAL A 14 -5.98 -8.04 7.36
CA VAL A 14 -7.10 -8.96 7.09
C VAL A 14 -7.17 -9.32 5.61
N TYR A 15 -6.95 -8.35 4.70
CA TYR A 15 -6.78 -8.64 3.28
C TYR A 15 -5.70 -9.70 3.03
N LEU A 16 -4.52 -9.59 3.65
CA LEU A 16 -3.49 -10.62 3.49
C LEU A 16 -3.91 -11.98 4.05
N LEU A 17 -4.56 -12.03 5.22
CA LEU A 17 -5.03 -13.27 5.83
C LEU A 17 -6.06 -13.98 4.94
N LEU A 18 -7.07 -13.25 4.44
CA LEU A 18 -8.08 -13.79 3.54
C LEU A 18 -7.44 -14.40 2.29
N GLY A 19 -6.46 -13.70 1.71
CA GLY A 19 -5.72 -14.21 0.57
C GLY A 19 -4.86 -15.41 0.94
N ALA A 20 -4.23 -15.43 2.11
CA ALA A 20 -3.45 -16.58 2.59
C ALA A 20 -4.29 -17.85 2.75
N PHE A 21 -5.55 -17.71 3.17
CA PHE A 21 -6.52 -18.83 3.27
C PHE A 21 -7.03 -19.34 1.92
N GLY A 22 -6.57 -18.78 0.80
CA GLY A 22 -6.88 -19.29 -0.54
C GLY A 22 -7.97 -18.53 -1.29
N ILE A 23 -8.53 -17.47 -0.70
CA ILE A 23 -9.52 -16.64 -1.40
C ILE A 23 -8.80 -15.91 -2.56
N PRO A 24 -9.32 -15.96 -3.81
CA PRO A 24 -8.63 -15.45 -5.00
C PRO A 24 -8.69 -13.91 -5.13
N ILE A 25 -8.15 -13.20 -4.13
CA ILE A 25 -8.16 -11.73 -4.03
C ILE A 25 -6.82 -11.07 -4.43
N PHE A 26 -5.76 -11.85 -4.61
CA PHE A 26 -4.49 -11.34 -5.12
C PHE A 26 -4.54 -11.20 -6.64
N ALA A 27 -3.60 -10.43 -7.20
CA ALA A 27 -3.54 -10.15 -8.63
C ALA A 27 -3.55 -11.43 -9.48
N GLY A 28 -4.34 -11.42 -10.55
CA GLY A 28 -4.55 -12.60 -11.40
C GLY A 28 -5.47 -13.66 -10.80
N PHE A 29 -6.39 -13.27 -9.91
CA PHE A 29 -7.32 -14.19 -9.19
C PHE A 29 -6.59 -15.30 -8.44
N LYS A 30 -5.43 -14.95 -7.84
CA LYS A 30 -4.62 -15.87 -7.05
C LYS A 30 -4.96 -15.78 -5.57
N GLY A 31 -4.76 -16.87 -4.85
CA GLY A 31 -4.88 -16.98 -3.41
C GLY A 31 -3.98 -18.09 -2.90
N GLY A 32 -3.75 -18.13 -1.59
CA GLY A 32 -2.94 -19.12 -0.89
C GLY A 32 -1.60 -18.56 -0.42
N ILE A 33 -1.02 -19.24 0.56
CA ILE A 33 0.25 -18.84 1.19
C ILE A 33 1.42 -18.77 0.19
N HIS A 34 1.39 -19.59 -0.87
CA HIS A 34 2.41 -19.61 -1.90
C HIS A 34 2.55 -18.28 -2.65
N VAL A 35 1.49 -17.46 -2.72
CA VAL A 35 1.55 -16.12 -3.31
C VAL A 35 2.33 -15.17 -2.41
N LEU A 36 2.18 -15.31 -1.09
CA LEU A 36 2.87 -14.49 -0.09
C LEU A 36 4.34 -14.89 0.09
N THR A 37 4.67 -16.16 -0.12
CA THR A 37 6.06 -16.65 -0.06
C THR A 37 6.77 -16.64 -1.42
N GLY A 38 6.10 -16.18 -2.48
CA GLY A 38 6.68 -16.09 -3.82
C GLY A 38 7.62 -14.89 -4.00
N MET A 39 8.20 -14.76 -5.19
CA MET A 39 9.19 -13.72 -5.53
C MET A 39 8.66 -12.30 -5.27
N THR A 40 7.39 -12.03 -5.59
CA THR A 40 6.76 -10.72 -5.39
C THR A 40 6.00 -10.60 -4.06
N GLY A 41 6.02 -11.65 -3.23
CA GLY A 41 5.30 -11.70 -1.96
C GLY A 41 5.72 -10.61 -0.98
N GLY A 42 7.00 -10.22 -0.99
CA GLY A 42 7.52 -9.14 -0.15
C GLY A 42 6.81 -7.79 -0.30
N TYR A 43 6.28 -7.48 -1.49
CA TYR A 43 5.48 -6.28 -1.70
C TYR A 43 4.14 -6.37 -0.96
N LEU A 44 3.44 -7.51 -1.05
CA LEU A 44 2.20 -7.77 -0.30
C LEU A 44 2.44 -7.68 1.20
N MET A 45 3.53 -8.30 1.69
CA MET A 45 3.90 -8.27 3.10
C MET A 45 4.24 -6.86 3.61
N ALA A 46 4.67 -5.95 2.73
CA ALA A 46 4.92 -4.55 3.07
C ALA A 46 3.64 -3.69 3.12
N TYR A 47 2.52 -4.12 2.51
CA TYR A 47 1.30 -3.31 2.42
C TYR A 47 0.70 -2.89 3.78
N PRO A 48 0.66 -3.73 4.84
CA PRO A 48 0.19 -3.31 6.14
C PRO A 48 1.00 -2.13 6.69
N LEU A 49 2.32 -2.19 6.59
CA LEU A 49 3.22 -1.09 7.00
C LEU A 49 3.03 0.15 6.11
N MET A 50 2.89 -0.04 4.80
CA MET A 50 2.62 1.03 3.84
C MET A 50 1.34 1.81 4.21
N SER A 51 0.26 1.08 4.52
CA SER A 51 -1.03 1.66 4.89
C SER A 51 -0.99 2.38 6.24
N PHE A 52 -0.29 1.80 7.22
CA PHE A 52 -0.06 2.40 8.52
C PHE A 52 0.70 3.72 8.40
N LEU A 53 1.83 3.71 7.69
CA LEU A 53 2.70 4.88 7.53
C LEU A 53 1.98 6.01 6.78
N THR A 54 1.25 5.68 5.70
CA THR A 54 0.41 6.66 4.98
C THR A 54 -0.60 7.31 5.92
N SER A 55 -1.29 6.50 6.72
CA SER A 55 -2.30 7.02 7.65
C SER A 55 -1.69 7.83 8.80
N PHE A 56 -0.56 7.37 9.33
CA PHE A 56 0.17 8.05 10.39
C PHE A 56 0.60 9.46 9.95
N LEU A 57 1.30 9.57 8.82
CA LEU A 57 1.78 10.84 8.30
C LEU A 57 0.64 11.79 7.90
N ALA A 58 -0.44 11.24 7.32
CA ALA A 58 -1.62 12.03 6.96
C ALA A 58 -2.35 12.63 8.18
N ASN A 59 -2.26 11.99 9.35
CA ASN A 59 -2.93 12.45 10.57
C ASN A 59 -2.03 13.31 11.48
N HIS A 60 -0.71 13.22 11.32
CA HIS A 60 0.26 13.94 12.15
C HIS A 60 0.27 15.46 11.87
N PHE A 61 0.13 15.86 10.60
CA PHE A 61 0.22 17.26 10.18
C PHE A 61 -1.14 17.86 9.85
N LYS A 62 -1.90 18.28 10.87
CA LYS A 62 -3.28 18.79 10.72
C LYS A 62 -3.41 20.09 9.90
N LYS A 63 -2.33 20.88 9.79
CA LYS A 63 -2.33 22.22 9.17
C LYS A 63 -2.41 22.17 7.63
N TRP A 64 -1.84 21.14 7.01
CA TRP A 64 -1.83 20.95 5.57
C TRP A 64 -2.65 19.70 5.26
N LYS A 65 -3.87 19.81 4.72
CA LYS A 65 -4.76 18.63 4.63
C LYS A 65 -4.33 17.62 3.54
N LEU A 66 -3.70 18.10 2.46
CA LEU A 66 -3.33 17.30 1.29
C LEU A 66 -1.85 16.96 1.20
N LEU A 67 -0.96 17.91 1.52
CA LEU A 67 0.49 17.73 1.40
C LEU A 67 1.04 16.54 2.24
N PRO A 68 0.66 16.37 3.52
CA PRO A 68 1.12 15.25 4.34
C PRO A 68 0.55 13.91 3.89
N LEU A 69 -0.63 13.90 3.27
CA LEU A 69 -1.19 12.71 2.65
C LEU A 69 -0.37 12.31 1.42
N ALA A 70 -0.07 13.26 0.54
CA ALA A 70 0.76 13.02 -0.64
C ALA A 70 2.16 12.54 -0.25
N LEU A 71 2.81 13.22 0.71
CA LEU A 71 4.12 12.80 1.25
C LEU A 71 4.04 11.42 1.89
N GLY A 72 2.98 11.13 2.65
CA GLY A 72 2.78 9.82 3.27
C GLY A 72 2.63 8.70 2.23
N MET A 73 1.94 8.96 1.12
CA MET A 73 1.80 8.01 0.01
C MET A 73 3.14 7.77 -0.70
N VAL A 74 3.93 8.81 -0.96
CA VAL A 74 5.26 8.66 -1.59
C VAL A 74 6.24 7.93 -0.66
N LEU A 75 6.33 8.32 0.62
CA LEU A 75 7.26 7.71 1.57
C LEU A 75 6.91 6.24 1.84
N SER A 76 5.62 5.92 1.95
CA SER A 76 5.18 4.54 2.13
C SER A 76 5.37 3.71 0.87
N LEU A 77 5.24 4.28 -0.34
CA LEU A 77 5.59 3.60 -1.58
C LEU A 77 7.09 3.27 -1.64
N ILE A 78 7.96 4.21 -1.26
CA ILE A 78 9.41 3.94 -1.16
C ILE A 78 9.69 2.81 -0.17
N LEU A 79 9.02 2.79 0.98
CA LEU A 79 9.14 1.70 1.95
C LEU A 79 8.71 0.36 1.34
N CYS A 80 7.58 0.34 0.63
CA CYS A 80 7.07 -0.85 -0.06
C CYS A 80 8.05 -1.36 -1.11
N TYR A 81 8.58 -0.45 -1.95
CA TYR A 81 9.60 -0.78 -2.94
C TYR A 81 10.88 -1.31 -2.30
N PHE A 82 11.37 -0.70 -1.24
CA PHE A 82 12.57 -1.16 -0.56
C PHE A 82 12.42 -2.58 -0.02
N ILE A 83 11.36 -2.84 0.76
CA ILE A 83 11.11 -4.17 1.36
C ILE A 83 10.83 -5.22 0.27
N GLY A 84 9.98 -4.89 -0.70
CA GLY A 84 9.62 -5.81 -1.77
C GLY A 84 10.78 -6.15 -2.69
N THR A 85 11.63 -5.17 -3.04
CA THR A 85 12.80 -5.39 -3.89
C THR A 85 13.88 -6.19 -3.14
N LEU A 86 14.10 -5.93 -1.85
CA LEU A 86 15.02 -6.75 -1.05
C LEU A 86 14.57 -8.21 -0.98
N TRP A 87 13.27 -8.43 -0.75
CA TRP A 87 12.68 -9.76 -0.75
C TRP A 87 12.83 -10.46 -2.10
N PHE A 88 12.51 -9.75 -3.20
CA PHE A 88 12.64 -10.29 -4.54
C PHE A 88 14.09 -10.69 -4.82
N ALA A 89 15.04 -9.78 -4.61
CA ALA A 89 16.47 -10.01 -4.82
C ALA A 89 16.99 -11.22 -4.03
N PHE A 90 16.53 -11.40 -2.80
CA PHE A 90 16.89 -12.52 -1.95
C PHE A 90 16.34 -13.85 -2.47
N ILE A 91 15.07 -13.90 -2.89
CA ILE A 91 14.45 -15.14 -3.37
C ILE A 91 14.94 -15.52 -4.78
N SER A 92 15.16 -14.53 -5.65
CA SER A 92 15.58 -14.77 -7.03
C SER A 92 17.09 -14.93 -7.20
N ASP A 93 17.87 -14.76 -6.14
CA ASP A 93 19.34 -14.75 -6.16
C ASP A 93 19.91 -13.80 -7.23
N THR A 94 19.34 -12.59 -7.30
CA THR A 94 19.75 -11.55 -8.25
C THR A 94 20.23 -10.29 -7.54
N SER A 95 21.00 -9.47 -8.23
CA SER A 95 21.42 -8.18 -7.68
C SER A 95 20.21 -7.28 -7.37
N PHE A 96 20.33 -6.46 -6.31
CA PHE A 96 19.30 -5.50 -5.93
C PHE A 96 18.98 -4.52 -7.06
N TYR A 97 20.00 -4.10 -7.82
CA TYR A 97 19.80 -3.23 -8.98
C TYR A 97 18.98 -3.90 -10.08
N TYR A 98 19.23 -5.17 -10.38
CA TYR A 98 18.43 -5.92 -11.35
C TYR A 98 16.99 -6.12 -10.87
N ALA A 99 16.79 -6.35 -9.57
CA ALA A 99 15.45 -6.41 -9.00
C ALA A 99 14.69 -5.06 -9.14
N LEU A 100 15.37 -3.91 -9.03
CA LEU A 100 14.76 -2.59 -9.26
C LEU A 100 14.31 -2.40 -10.71
N THR A 101 15.10 -2.85 -11.69
CA THR A 101 14.74 -2.69 -13.11
C THR A 101 13.50 -3.49 -13.47
N LEU A 102 13.28 -4.64 -12.82
CA LEU A 102 12.11 -5.48 -13.05
C LEU A 102 10.89 -5.01 -12.24
N CYS A 103 11.07 -4.69 -10.97
CA CYS A 103 9.96 -4.55 -10.03
C CYS A 103 9.58 -3.11 -9.69
N VAL A 104 10.42 -2.12 -10.00
CA VAL A 104 10.20 -0.72 -9.61
C VAL A 104 10.14 0.20 -10.81
N PHE A 105 11.20 0.29 -11.61
CA PHE A 105 11.30 1.26 -12.71
C PHE A 105 10.10 1.26 -13.68
N PRO A 106 9.57 0.11 -14.15
CA PRO A 106 8.40 0.12 -15.03
C PRO A 106 7.11 0.59 -14.33
N PHE A 107 7.03 0.52 -13.00
CA PHE A 107 5.82 0.82 -12.23
C PHE A 107 5.78 2.25 -11.67
N ILE A 108 6.90 2.97 -11.63
CA ILE A 108 6.97 4.34 -11.07
C ILE A 108 5.92 5.26 -11.72
N LEU A 109 5.83 5.26 -13.05
CA LEU A 109 4.89 6.14 -13.76
C LEU A 109 3.43 5.80 -13.39
N PHE A 110 3.07 4.52 -13.41
CA PHE A 110 1.72 4.07 -13.06
C PHE A 110 1.38 4.36 -11.60
N ASP A 111 2.34 4.24 -10.69
CA ASP A 111 2.11 4.49 -9.27
C ASP A 111 1.97 5.97 -8.95
N LEU A 112 2.69 6.85 -9.66
CA LEU A 112 2.45 8.30 -9.59
C LEU A 112 1.02 8.65 -10.03
N LEU A 113 0.53 8.04 -11.11
CA LEU A 113 -0.86 8.22 -11.55
C LEU A 113 -1.85 7.71 -10.48
N LYS A 114 -1.60 6.54 -9.88
CA LYS A 114 -2.43 6.02 -8.77
C LYS A 114 -2.44 6.96 -7.57
N ILE A 115 -1.30 7.58 -7.23
CA ILE A 115 -1.22 8.54 -6.12
C ILE A 115 -2.11 9.77 -6.40
N ILE A 116 -2.05 10.32 -7.61
CA ILE A 116 -2.88 11.48 -8.00
C ILE A 116 -4.37 11.12 -7.90
N LEU A 117 -4.76 9.95 -8.42
CA LEU A 117 -6.15 9.47 -8.36
C LEU A 117 -6.61 9.19 -6.92
N ALA A 118 -5.76 8.58 -6.10
CA ALA A 118 -6.08 8.31 -4.70
C ALA A 118 -6.19 9.60 -3.86
N LEU A 119 -5.42 10.64 -4.18
CA LEU A 119 -5.56 11.96 -3.56
C LEU A 119 -6.91 12.60 -3.90
N SER A 120 -7.31 12.62 -5.17
CA SER A 120 -8.58 13.24 -5.60
C SER A 120 -9.78 12.49 -5.02
N THR A 121 -9.79 11.16 -5.10
CA THR A 121 -10.87 10.31 -4.58
C THR A 121 -10.93 10.34 -3.05
N SER A 122 -9.80 10.41 -2.34
CA SER A 122 -9.81 10.50 -0.88
C SER A 122 -10.51 11.77 -0.38
N VAL A 123 -10.48 12.88 -1.12
CA VAL A 123 -11.19 14.11 -0.72
C VAL A 123 -12.70 13.92 -0.82
N VAL A 124 -13.16 13.34 -1.93
CA VAL A 124 -14.59 13.09 -2.20
C VAL A 124 -15.15 12.11 -1.17
N ILE A 125 -14.48 10.98 -0.96
CA ILE A 125 -14.94 9.93 -0.04
C ILE A 125 -14.99 10.47 1.39
N LYS A 126 -13.99 11.22 1.86
CA LYS A 126 -14.01 11.81 3.21
C LYS A 126 -15.20 12.71 3.43
N LYS A 127 -15.57 13.51 2.44
CA LYS A 127 -16.71 14.43 2.54
C LYS A 127 -18.02 13.66 2.73
N VAL A 128 -18.20 12.55 2.01
CA VAL A 128 -19.38 11.68 2.12
C VAL A 128 -19.38 10.93 3.45
N LEU A 129 -18.25 10.34 3.84
CA LEU A 129 -18.12 9.53 5.05
C LEU A 129 -18.32 10.36 6.32
N TYR A 130 -17.85 11.61 6.34
CA TYR A 130 -18.09 12.53 7.45
C TYR A 130 -19.56 12.93 7.58
N LYS A 131 -20.28 13.01 6.45
CA LYS A 131 -21.71 13.33 6.44
C LYS A 131 -22.57 12.17 6.94
N SER A 132 -22.19 10.93 6.66
CA SER A 132 -22.92 9.76 7.17
C SER A 132 -22.70 9.57 8.67
N VAL A 133 -21.45 9.66 9.15
CA VAL A 133 -21.13 9.44 10.58
C VAL A 133 -21.69 10.54 11.50
N LEU A 134 -21.94 11.76 11.00
CA LEU A 134 -22.58 12.84 11.78
C LEU A 134 -24.12 12.84 11.71
N ASN A 135 -24.70 12.05 10.80
CA ASN A 135 -26.14 11.93 10.66
C ASN A 135 -26.71 10.71 11.42
N ASP A 136 -25.84 9.90 12.03
CA ASP A 136 -26.16 8.86 13.01
C ASP A 136 -25.87 9.38 14.43
#